data_AF-A0A1W9P344-F1
#
_entry.id   AF-A0A1W9P344-F1
#
_cell.length_a   1.000
_cell.length_b   1.000
_cell.length_c   1.000
_cell.angle_alpha   90.00
_cell.angle_beta   90.00
_cell.angle_gamma   90.00
#
_symmetry.space_group_name_H-M   'P 1'
#
loop_
_entity.id
_entity.type
_entity.pdbx_description
1 polymer ?
#
loop_
_entity_poly.entity_id
_entity_poly.type
_entity_poly.pdbx_seq_one_letter_code
_entity_poly.pdbx_strand_id
1 'polypeptide(L)'
;MPQRQHDDSLAWFPEDLENPEFERLMPENGDIDNFVKQHLRGKIKITQLRKFFDEIVSIERKLDKPDFNLDAELALLIPKVKFAKARRLCPDDFVKLISKIQKGVNEDGGNKIKRFKNARKILEAVVAYCKYYGGD
;
A
#
# COMPACT_ATOMS: atom_id res chain seq x y z
N MET A 1 34.08 -5.14 6.71
CA MET A 1 32.65 -4.87 6.94
C MET A 1 31.89 -5.28 5.70
N PRO A 2 31.09 -6.36 5.69
CA PRO A 2 30.31 -6.69 4.50
C PRO A 2 29.26 -5.59 4.30
N GLN A 3 29.16 -5.12 3.06
CA GLN A 3 28.20 -4.11 2.63
C GLN A 3 26.79 -4.56 3.01
N ARG A 4 26.08 -3.76 3.83
CA ARG A 4 24.63 -3.90 3.98
C ARG A 4 24.03 -3.61 2.60
N GLN A 5 23.73 -4.65 1.83
CA GLN A 5 22.81 -4.53 0.71
C GLN A 5 21.53 -3.90 1.29
N HIS A 6 21.23 -2.69 0.85
CA HIS A 6 19.99 -2.03 1.17
C HIS A 6 18.94 -2.77 0.33
N ASP A 7 18.44 -3.88 0.85
CA ASP A 7 17.32 -4.61 0.26
C ASP A 7 16.10 -3.67 0.30
N ASP A 8 15.88 -2.93 -0.80
CA ASP A 8 14.65 -2.16 -0.96
C ASP A 8 13.54 -3.17 -1.21
N SER A 9 12.92 -3.63 -0.11
CA SER A 9 11.72 -4.48 -0.08
C SER A 9 10.57 -4.00 -1.00
N LEU A 10 10.67 -2.78 -1.53
CA LEU A 10 9.70 -2.16 -2.42
C LEU A 10 10.30 -1.80 -3.79
N ALA A 11 11.38 -2.44 -4.22
CA ALA A 11 11.94 -2.27 -5.57
C ALA A 11 10.94 -2.63 -6.67
N TRP A 12 9.97 -3.50 -6.37
CA TRP A 12 8.87 -3.84 -7.26
C TRP A 12 7.81 -2.76 -7.43
N PHE A 13 7.75 -1.78 -6.51
CA PHE A 13 6.69 -0.79 -6.50
C PHE A 13 6.74 0.05 -7.77
N PRO A 14 5.62 0.19 -8.51
CA PRO A 14 5.62 0.86 -9.80
C PRO A 14 6.09 2.31 -9.70
N GLU A 15 6.91 2.72 -10.66
CA GLU A 15 7.36 4.11 -10.80
C GLU A 15 6.21 5.00 -11.30
N ASP A 16 5.43 4.52 -12.28
CA ASP A 16 4.20 5.19 -12.76
C ASP A 16 2.95 4.54 -12.13
N LEU A 17 2.36 5.20 -11.13
CA LEU A 17 1.08 4.77 -10.56
C LEU A 17 -0.12 5.08 -11.44
N GLU A 18 0.02 5.94 -12.45
CA GLU A 18 -1.07 6.25 -13.36
C GLU A 18 -1.30 5.10 -14.32
N ASN A 19 -0.23 4.41 -14.75
CA ASN A 19 -0.27 3.25 -15.64
C ASN A 19 0.63 2.11 -15.13
N PRO A 20 0.31 1.49 -13.98
CA PRO A 20 1.13 0.42 -13.43
C PRO A 20 1.07 -0.86 -14.27
N GLU A 21 2.17 -1.59 -14.30
CA GLU A 21 2.32 -2.89 -14.99
C GLU A 21 1.59 -4.03 -14.26
N PHE A 22 0.25 -4.01 -14.24
CA PHE A 22 -0.54 -4.96 -13.45
C PHE A 22 -0.29 -6.43 -13.79
N GLU A 23 0.06 -6.73 -15.04
CA GLU A 23 0.40 -8.09 -15.48
C GLU A 23 1.66 -8.64 -14.80
N ARG A 24 2.59 -7.77 -14.40
CA ARG A 24 3.77 -8.15 -13.60
C ARG A 24 3.45 -8.20 -12.11
N LEU A 25 2.65 -7.24 -11.63
CA LEU A 25 2.41 -7.02 -10.21
C LEU A 25 1.47 -8.05 -9.57
N MET A 26 0.40 -8.44 -10.27
CA MET A 26 -0.78 -9.09 -9.71
C MET A 26 -0.80 -10.63 -9.70
N PRO A 27 -0.22 -11.35 -10.69
CA PRO A 27 -0.35 -12.81 -10.76
C PRO A 27 0.24 -13.55 -9.55
N GLU A 28 -0.08 -14.85 -9.45
CA GLU A 28 0.60 -15.74 -8.52
C GLU A 28 2.10 -15.80 -8.85
N ASN A 29 2.95 -15.72 -7.82
CA ASN A 29 4.40 -15.51 -7.91
C ASN A 29 4.81 -14.19 -8.60
N GLY A 30 3.87 -13.26 -8.81
CA GLY A 30 4.14 -11.88 -9.18
C GLY A 30 4.75 -11.09 -8.02
N ASP A 31 5.08 -9.84 -8.29
CA ASP A 31 5.81 -8.98 -7.36
C ASP A 31 5.11 -8.80 -6.01
N ILE A 32 3.79 -8.55 -6.02
CA ILE A 32 3.01 -8.31 -4.81
C ILE A 32 2.93 -9.58 -3.97
N ASP A 33 2.74 -10.73 -4.61
CA ASP A 33 2.72 -12.03 -3.95
C ASP A 33 4.05 -12.31 -3.24
N ASN A 34 5.17 -12.16 -3.97
CA ASN A 34 6.51 -12.36 -3.44
C ASN A 34 6.80 -11.41 -2.27
N PHE A 35 6.42 -10.13 -2.40
CA PHE A 35 6.54 -9.17 -1.32
C PHE A 35 5.77 -9.61 -0.07
N VAL A 36 4.51 -10.04 -0.22
CA VAL A 36 3.71 -10.51 0.91
C VAL A 36 4.36 -11.73 1.56
N LYS A 37 4.76 -12.74 0.78
CA LYS A 37 5.42 -13.97 1.26
C LYS A 37 6.65 -13.66 2.13
N GLN A 38 7.48 -12.69 1.70
CA GLN A 38 8.76 -12.39 2.33
C GLN A 38 8.63 -11.36 3.49
N HIS A 39 7.80 -10.34 3.33
CA HIS A 39 7.81 -9.16 4.19
C HIS A 39 6.59 -9.03 5.10
N LEU A 40 5.43 -9.57 4.73
CA LEU A 40 4.18 -9.36 5.48
C LEU A 40 3.62 -10.63 6.13
N ARG A 41 3.83 -11.81 5.53
CA ARG A 41 3.32 -13.08 6.03
C ARG A 41 3.75 -13.31 7.48
N GLY A 42 2.76 -13.53 8.36
CA GLY A 42 2.97 -13.74 9.80
C GLY A 42 3.46 -12.51 10.59
N LYS A 43 3.69 -11.37 9.92
CA LYS A 43 4.23 -10.13 10.51
C LYS A 43 3.17 -9.04 10.67
N ILE A 44 2.04 -9.14 9.97
CA ILE A 44 0.90 -8.24 10.10
C ILE A 44 -0.38 -9.00 10.42
N LYS A 45 -1.19 -8.48 11.34
CA LYS A 45 -2.52 -9.03 11.62
C LYS A 45 -3.47 -8.63 10.49
N ILE A 46 -4.24 -9.60 9.97
CA ILE A 46 -5.24 -9.38 8.92
C ILE A 46 -6.23 -8.27 9.31
N THR A 47 -6.65 -8.23 10.58
CA THR A 47 -7.57 -7.19 11.08
C THR A 47 -7.01 -5.77 10.98
N GLN A 48 -5.70 -5.59 11.08
CA GLN A 48 -5.06 -4.28 10.94
C GLN A 48 -4.97 -3.89 9.47
N LEU A 49 -4.58 -4.83 8.62
CA LEU A 49 -4.54 -4.65 7.18
C LEU A 49 -5.93 -4.26 6.62
N ARG A 50 -7.00 -4.95 7.06
CA ARG A 50 -8.37 -4.62 6.69
C ARG A 50 -8.75 -3.20 7.12
N LYS A 51 -8.42 -2.77 8.34
CA LYS A 51 -8.70 -1.39 8.79
C LYS A 51 -8.06 -0.33 7.89
N PHE A 52 -6.81 -0.51 7.50
CA PHE A 52 -6.14 0.41 6.57
C PHE A 52 -6.79 0.37 5.18
N PHE A 53 -7.12 -0.82 4.68
CA PHE A 53 -7.78 -0.96 3.39
C PHE A 53 -9.18 -0.34 3.37
N ASP A 54 -9.99 -0.58 4.41
CA ASP A 54 -11.33 -0.02 4.57
C ASP A 54 -11.31 1.51 4.59
N GLU A 55 -10.26 2.10 5.18
CA GLU A 55 -10.05 3.56 5.14
C GLU A 55 -9.81 4.06 3.71
N ILE A 56 -8.94 3.38 2.93
CA ILE A 56 -8.69 3.71 1.53
C ILE A 56 -9.97 3.57 0.68
N VAL A 57 -10.75 2.51 0.90
CA VAL A 57 -12.06 2.32 0.25
C VAL A 57 -13.04 3.42 0.65
N SER A 58 -13.02 3.85 1.91
CA SER A 58 -13.84 4.97 2.39
C SER A 58 -13.44 6.29 1.72
N ILE A 59 -12.15 6.56 1.54
CA ILE A 59 -11.64 7.72 0.78
C ILE A 59 -12.15 7.66 -0.66
N GLU A 60 -12.04 6.50 -1.32
CA GLU A 60 -12.52 6.32 -2.70
C GLU A 60 -14.01 6.64 -2.87
N ARG A 61 -14.85 6.17 -1.94
CA ARG A 61 -16.30 6.43 -1.95
C ARG A 61 -16.68 7.90 -1.75
N LYS A 62 -15.75 8.72 -1.25
CA LYS A 62 -15.97 10.15 -1.03
C LYS A 62 -15.44 11.02 -2.17
N LEU A 63 -14.72 10.45 -3.15
CA LEU A 63 -14.07 11.22 -4.22
C LEU A 63 -15.04 12.11 -5.01
N ASP A 64 -16.28 11.66 -5.18
CA ASP A 64 -17.29 12.39 -5.95
C ASP A 64 -18.11 13.37 -5.08
N LYS A 65 -17.82 13.47 -3.78
CA LYS A 65 -18.55 14.37 -2.88
C LYS A 65 -18.09 15.81 -3.08
N PRO A 66 -19.02 16.78 -3.07
CA PRO A 66 -18.65 18.19 -2.98
C PRO A 66 -17.80 18.42 -1.73
N ASP A 67 -16.81 19.30 -1.83
CA ASP A 67 -15.86 19.66 -0.77
C ASP A 67 -14.92 18.54 -0.27
N PHE A 68 -14.86 17.40 -0.97
CA PHE A 68 -13.91 16.36 -0.62
C PHE A 68 -12.47 16.76 -0.94
N ASN A 69 -11.59 16.71 0.06
CA ASN A 69 -10.17 16.99 -0.08
C ASN A 69 -9.35 15.70 0.05
N LEU A 70 -8.99 15.11 -1.10
CA LEU A 70 -8.16 13.90 -1.16
C LEU A 70 -6.79 14.10 -0.48
N ASP A 71 -6.19 15.28 -0.61
CA ASP A 71 -4.84 15.56 -0.12
C ASP A 71 -4.79 15.52 1.40
N ALA A 72 -5.81 16.09 2.04
CA ALA A 72 -5.96 16.05 3.49
C ALA A 72 -6.13 14.61 4.00
N GLU A 73 -6.93 13.79 3.32
CA GLU A 73 -7.14 12.39 3.70
C GLU A 73 -5.86 11.56 3.48
N LEU A 74 -5.14 11.76 2.38
CA LEU A 74 -3.85 11.12 2.12
C LEU A 74 -2.77 11.54 3.13
N ALA A 75 -2.77 12.81 3.57
CA ALA A 75 -1.84 13.30 4.59
C ALA A 75 -2.00 12.54 5.93
N LEU A 76 -3.21 12.10 6.26
CA LEU A 76 -3.52 11.37 7.49
C LEU A 76 -3.11 9.89 7.48
N LEU A 77 -2.90 9.29 6.31
CA LEU A 77 -2.51 7.87 6.22
C LEU A 77 -1.16 7.59 6.91
N ILE A 78 -0.19 8.50 6.78
CA ILE A 78 1.15 8.35 7.37
C ILE A 78 1.14 8.34 8.90
N PRO A 79 0.57 9.35 9.61
CA PRO A 79 0.52 9.30 11.06
C PRO A 79 -0.26 8.08 11.56
N LYS A 80 -1.33 7.66 10.88
CA LYS A 80 -2.10 6.46 11.25
C LYS A 80 -1.27 5.17 11.15
N VAL A 81 -0.54 4.97 10.04
CA VAL A 81 0.29 3.77 9.87
C VAL A 81 1.49 3.77 10.82
N LYS A 82 2.09 4.94 11.08
CA LYS A 82 3.17 5.08 12.10
C LYS A 82 2.67 4.77 13.51
N PHE A 83 1.45 5.20 13.86
CA PHE A 83 0.83 4.86 15.13
C PHE A 83 0.57 3.36 15.27
N ALA A 84 0.05 2.70 14.22
CA ALA A 84 -0.11 1.25 14.21
C ALA A 84 1.23 0.51 14.37
N LYS A 85 2.29 0.96 13.68
CA LYS A 85 3.64 0.43 13.87
C LYS A 85 4.14 0.60 15.31
N ALA A 86 3.95 1.78 15.91
CA ALA A 86 4.34 2.03 17.31
C ALA A 86 3.64 1.06 18.28
N ARG A 87 2.41 0.64 17.97
CA ARG A 87 1.65 -0.38 18.70
C ARG A 87 2.01 -1.81 18.32
N ARG A 88 3.04 -2.02 17.49
CA ARG A 88 3.49 -3.32 16.97
C ARG A 88 2.39 -4.07 16.21
N LEU A 89 1.53 -3.33 15.50
CA LEU A 89 0.39 -3.86 14.76
C LEU A 89 0.68 -4.10 13.27
N CYS A 90 1.74 -3.50 12.74
CA CYS A 90 2.22 -3.70 11.38
C CYS A 90 3.76 -3.62 11.31
N PRO A 91 4.39 -4.29 10.33
CA PRO A 91 5.82 -4.25 10.12
C PRO A 91 6.27 -2.98 9.40
N ASP A 92 7.57 -2.71 9.46
CA ASP A 92 8.22 -1.56 8.81
C ASP A 92 7.95 -1.49 7.32
N ASP A 93 7.97 -2.64 6.63
CA ASP A 93 7.78 -2.69 5.18
C ASP A 93 6.35 -2.30 4.76
N PHE A 94 5.35 -2.53 5.63
CA PHE A 94 3.99 -2.02 5.40
C PHE A 94 3.92 -0.49 5.55
N VAL A 95 4.62 0.08 6.54
CA VAL A 95 4.72 1.55 6.68
C VAL A 95 5.38 2.18 5.46
N LYS A 96 6.47 1.57 4.98
CA LYS A 96 7.16 2.01 3.76
C LYS A 96 6.22 1.94 2.54
N LEU A 97 5.43 0.87 2.41
CA LEU A 97 4.48 0.71 1.31
C LEU A 97 3.44 1.85 1.30
N ILE A 98 2.81 2.13 2.44
CA ILE A 98 1.85 3.24 2.55
C ILE A 98 2.52 4.59 2.25
N SER A 99 3.79 4.75 2.63
CA SER A 99 4.57 5.97 2.32
C SER A 99 4.87 6.11 0.82
N LYS A 100 5.26 5.02 0.13
CA LYS A 100 5.45 5.02 -1.33
C LYS A 100 4.14 5.30 -2.06
N ILE A 101 3.03 4.68 -1.64
CA ILE A 101 1.69 4.96 -2.17
C ILE A 101 1.35 6.44 -2.05
N GLN A 102 1.46 7.01 -0.85
CA GLN A 102 1.15 8.42 -0.63
C GLN A 102 1.99 9.33 -1.53
N LYS A 103 3.31 9.05 -1.63
CA LYS A 103 4.22 9.82 -2.49
C LYS A 103 3.81 9.75 -3.96
N GLY A 104 3.61 8.55 -4.50
CA GLY A 104 3.28 8.39 -5.92
C GLY A 104 1.89 8.94 -6.29
N VAL A 105 0.92 8.87 -5.38
CA VAL A 105 -0.38 9.52 -5.61
C VAL A 105 -0.26 11.05 -5.59
N ASN A 106 0.65 11.60 -4.78
CA ASN A 106 0.88 13.06 -4.70
C ASN A 106 1.89 13.59 -5.70
N GLU A 107 2.46 12.76 -6.56
CA GLU A 107 3.41 13.20 -7.59
C GLU A 107 2.77 14.26 -8.52
N ASP A 108 3.58 15.20 -8.99
CA ASP A 108 3.10 16.30 -9.83
C ASP A 108 2.81 15.83 -11.26
N GLY A 109 1.82 16.43 -11.91
CA GLY A 109 1.44 16.13 -13.30
C GLY A 109 0.60 14.86 -13.47
N GLY A 110 -0.17 14.74 -14.55
CA GLY A 110 -1.05 13.57 -14.76
C GLY A 110 -2.30 13.54 -13.85
N ASN A 111 -2.95 12.38 -13.77
CA ASN A 111 -4.24 12.20 -13.12
C ASN A 111 -4.13 11.56 -11.72
N LYS A 112 -4.14 12.43 -10.70
CA LYS A 112 -4.10 12.05 -9.28
C LYS A 112 -5.18 11.05 -8.86
N ILE A 113 -6.42 11.22 -9.35
CA ILE A 113 -7.54 10.32 -9.03
C ILE A 113 -7.28 8.93 -9.60
N LYS A 114 -6.76 8.85 -10.83
CA LYS A 114 -6.39 7.58 -11.47
C LYS A 114 -5.24 6.91 -10.69
N ARG A 115 -4.21 7.66 -10.29
CA ARG A 115 -3.12 7.18 -9.43
C ARG A 115 -3.62 6.62 -8.10
N PHE A 116 -4.53 7.35 -7.44
CA PHE A 116 -5.17 6.87 -6.22
C PHE A 116 -5.95 5.57 -6.42
N LYS A 117 -6.79 5.49 -7.46
CA LYS A 117 -7.56 4.26 -7.78
C LYS A 117 -6.64 3.07 -8.06
N ASN A 118 -5.53 3.28 -8.77
CA ASN A 118 -4.54 2.24 -9.02
C ASN A 118 -3.78 1.83 -7.76
N ALA A 119 -3.38 2.77 -6.91
CA ALA A 119 -2.80 2.47 -5.61
C ALA A 119 -3.75 1.65 -4.72
N ARG A 120 -5.05 1.95 -4.74
CA ARG A 120 -6.08 1.16 -4.06
C ARG A 120 -6.13 -0.28 -4.58
N LYS A 121 -6.02 -0.51 -5.89
CA LYS A 121 -5.94 -1.87 -6.49
C LYS A 121 -4.67 -2.62 -6.04
N ILE A 122 -3.53 -1.94 -5.99
CA ILE A 122 -2.27 -2.54 -5.48
C ILE A 122 -2.43 -2.96 -4.02
N LEU A 123 -2.99 -2.09 -3.18
CA LEU A 123 -3.22 -2.40 -1.77
C LEU A 123 -4.24 -3.54 -1.60
N GLU A 124 -5.28 -3.59 -2.44
CA GLU A 124 -6.24 -4.69 -2.48
C GLU A 124 -5.57 -6.05 -2.76
N ALA A 125 -4.64 -6.10 -3.72
CA ALA A 125 -3.88 -7.31 -4.00
C ALA A 125 -2.98 -7.72 -2.83
N VAL A 126 -2.30 -6.75 -2.18
CA VAL A 126 -1.55 -7.00 -0.94
C VAL A 126 -2.46 -7.60 0.12
N VAL A 127 -3.67 -7.06 0.28
CA VAL A 127 -4.68 -7.57 1.23
C VAL A 127 -5.12 -8.99 0.89
N ALA A 128 -5.40 -9.26 -0.37
CA ALA A 128 -5.81 -10.56 -0.86
C ALA A 128 -4.73 -11.61 -0.59
N TYR A 129 -3.48 -11.35 -0.97
CA TYR A 129 -2.37 -12.27 -0.71
C TYR A 129 -2.06 -12.43 0.78
N CYS A 130 -2.13 -11.35 1.58
CA CYS A 130 -1.97 -11.47 3.03
C CYS A 130 -3.05 -12.37 3.64
N LYS A 131 -4.30 -12.27 3.17
CA LYS A 131 -5.38 -13.15 3.60
C LYS A 131 -5.14 -14.59 3.16
N TYR A 132 -4.70 -14.79 1.92
CA TYR A 132 -4.41 -16.11 1.36
C TYR A 132 -3.33 -16.86 2.16
N TYR A 133 -2.23 -16.20 2.55
CA TYR A 133 -1.16 -16.83 3.33
C TYR A 133 -1.33 -16.77 4.85
N GLY A 134 -2.19 -15.88 5.33
CA GLY A 134 -2.33 -15.54 6.74
C GLY A 134 -3.45 -16.27 7.48
N GLY A 135 -4.34 -16.99 6.78
CA GLY A 135 -5.35 -17.92 7.32
C GLY A 135 -6.09 -17.45 8.58
N ASP A 136 -7.29 -16.89 8.38
CA ASP A 136 -8.28 -16.39 9.36
C ASP A 136 -7.82 -15.44 10.50
#